data_AF-A0A7S2BHP1-F1
#
_entry.id   AF-A0A7S2BHP1-F1
#
_cell.length_a   1.000
_cell.length_b   1.000
_cell.length_c   1.000
_cell.angle_alpha   90.00
_cell.angle_beta   90.00
_cell.angle_gamma   90.00
#
_symmetry.space_group_name_H-M   'P 1'
#
loop_
_entity.id
_entity.type
_entity.pdbx_description
1 polymer ?
#
loop_
_entity_poly.entity_id
_entity_poly.type
_entity_poly.pdbx_seq_one_letter_code
_entity_poly.pdbx_strand_id
1 'polypeptide(L)'
;QPLAFLFESYEPEFWYWELVQCVYRVSFQNIHLLANHNAGQETVYIFLIAAVYWKVESLCQPYIYDHDDMLADFSNFVTVGILFLSLLQQFMTLPSYAVYMFVIFTLSPVPYAFYMLFSDIQHDKKVFEEVYHRMKTLNDEDGGEMGRNNEPDSSVFDTLSIKKAEDERTEKIMTFSYSESFVHKPEDSDAGEERHTNGWW
;
A
#
# COMPACT_ATOMS: atom_id res chain seq x y z
N GLN A 1 18.81 14.37 -10.67
CA GLN A 1 17.98 15.37 -9.97
C GLN A 1 17.78 14.87 -8.54
N PRO A 2 18.16 15.62 -7.49
CA PRO A 2 18.22 15.09 -6.12
C PRO A 2 16.85 14.77 -5.50
N LEU A 3 15.73 15.18 -6.11
CA LEU A 3 14.37 14.93 -5.59
C LEU A 3 13.70 13.69 -6.20
N ALA A 4 14.31 13.02 -7.18
CA ALA A 4 13.67 11.93 -7.91
C ALA A 4 13.33 10.72 -7.02
N PHE A 5 14.19 10.43 -6.03
CA PHE A 5 14.01 9.29 -5.12
C PHE A 5 12.72 9.38 -4.28
N LEU A 6 12.17 10.59 -4.05
CA LEU A 6 10.93 10.78 -3.29
C LEU A 6 9.71 10.28 -4.06
N PHE A 7 9.78 10.23 -5.38
CA PHE A 7 8.68 9.84 -6.25
C PHE A 7 8.82 8.43 -6.80
N GLU A 8 9.93 7.74 -6.48
CA GLU A 8 10.25 6.42 -7.02
C GLU A 8 9.37 5.30 -6.44
N SER A 9 8.80 5.51 -5.26
CA SER A 9 7.93 4.54 -4.58
C SER A 9 6.44 4.66 -4.96
N TYR A 10 6.05 5.72 -5.67
CA TYR A 10 4.64 6.03 -5.96
C TYR A 10 4.30 5.80 -7.42
N GLU A 11 3.05 5.44 -7.70
CA GLU A 11 2.59 5.39 -9.09
C GLU A 11 2.62 6.79 -9.73
N PRO A 12 2.83 6.90 -11.05
CA PRO A 12 2.91 8.19 -11.75
C PRO A 12 1.67 9.07 -11.58
N GLU A 13 0.50 8.46 -11.40
CA GLU A 13 -0.78 9.17 -11.20
C GLU A 13 -0.86 9.86 -9.83
N PHE A 14 -0.12 9.34 -8.83
CA PHE A 14 -0.13 9.80 -7.44
C PHE A 14 1.12 10.61 -7.06
N TRP A 15 1.75 11.32 -8.02
CA TRP A 15 2.95 12.14 -7.75
C TRP A 15 2.77 13.17 -6.62
N TYR A 16 1.54 13.62 -6.35
CA TYR A 16 1.22 14.58 -5.29
C TYR A 16 1.14 13.95 -3.90
N TRP A 17 1.23 12.61 -3.78
CA TRP A 17 1.05 11.91 -2.52
C TRP A 17 2.10 12.27 -1.46
N GLU A 18 3.34 12.53 -1.87
CA GLU A 18 4.39 13.00 -0.94
C GLU A 18 4.01 14.34 -0.28
N LEU A 19 3.32 15.23 -1.00
CA LEU A 19 2.79 16.48 -0.45
C LEU A 19 1.68 16.19 0.58
N VAL A 20 0.81 15.22 0.29
CA VAL A 20 -0.29 14.79 1.18
C VAL A 20 0.29 14.19 2.48
N GLN A 21 1.28 13.30 2.39
CA GLN A 21 2.04 12.78 3.54
C GLN A 21 2.73 13.90 4.34
N CYS A 22 3.32 14.88 3.65
CA CYS A 22 3.95 16.02 4.30
C CYS A 22 2.94 16.87 5.09
N VAL A 23 1.81 17.22 4.48
CA VAL A 23 0.71 17.95 5.14
C VAL A 23 0.18 17.17 6.32
N TYR A 24 0.03 15.85 6.20
CA TYR A 24 -0.40 14.98 7.29
C TYR A 24 0.57 15.02 8.47
N ARG A 25 1.89 14.83 8.23
CA ARG A 25 2.94 14.88 9.26
C ARG A 25 2.99 16.24 9.94
N VAL A 26 2.92 17.32 9.17
CA VAL A 26 2.90 18.70 9.67
C VAL A 26 1.64 18.94 10.51
N SER A 27 0.48 18.45 10.08
CA SER A 27 -0.77 18.56 10.84
C SER A 27 -0.68 17.84 12.18
N PHE A 28 -0.13 16.62 12.18
CA PHE A 28 0.09 15.82 13.40
C PHE A 28 1.01 16.52 14.40
N GLN A 29 2.09 17.16 13.94
CA GLN A 29 3.03 17.84 14.82
C GLN A 29 2.50 19.17 15.36
N ASN A 30 1.75 19.93 14.54
CA ASN A 30 1.32 21.29 14.90
C ASN A 30 -0.01 21.36 15.65
N ILE A 31 -0.78 20.27 15.71
CA ILE A 31 -2.07 20.26 16.40
C ILE A 31 -1.94 20.53 17.91
N HIS A 32 -0.78 20.18 18.49
CA HIS A 32 -0.40 20.50 19.86
C HIS A 32 -0.31 22.01 20.13
N LEU A 33 -0.08 22.82 19.09
CA LEU A 33 -0.02 24.29 19.20
C LEU A 33 -1.40 24.94 19.08
N LEU A 34 -2.36 24.26 18.42
CA LEU A 34 -3.69 24.79 18.14
C LEU A 34 -4.71 24.40 19.20
N ALA A 35 -4.55 23.22 19.81
CA ALA A 35 -5.36 22.84 20.93
C ALA A 35 -4.97 23.69 22.15
N ASN A 36 -5.89 24.54 22.61
CA ASN A 36 -5.81 25.10 23.96
C ASN A 36 -5.60 23.96 24.98
N HIS A 37 -5.12 24.28 26.19
CA HIS A 37 -4.61 23.39 27.26
C HIS A 37 -5.46 22.15 27.68
N ASN A 38 -6.56 21.85 26.99
CA ASN A 38 -7.37 20.65 27.10
C ASN A 38 -6.79 19.50 26.25
N ALA A 39 -5.94 18.67 26.88
CA ALA A 39 -5.35 17.47 26.27
C ALA A 39 -6.40 16.50 25.65
N GLY A 40 -7.63 16.51 26.17
CA GLY A 40 -8.71 15.68 25.64
C GLY A 40 -9.18 16.10 24.24
N GLN A 41 -9.35 17.40 24.00
CA GLN A 41 -9.83 17.91 22.70
C GLN A 41 -8.79 17.71 21.60
N GLU A 42 -7.53 17.94 21.96
CA GLU A 42 -6.36 17.68 21.11
C GLU A 42 -6.35 16.25 20.57
N THR A 43 -6.49 15.26 21.47
CA THR A 43 -6.45 13.84 21.11
C THR A 43 -7.59 13.48 20.14
N VAL A 44 -8.77 14.08 20.32
CA VAL A 44 -9.92 13.88 19.43
C VAL A 44 -9.63 14.41 18.02
N TYR A 45 -9.03 15.60 17.90
CA TYR A 45 -8.68 16.15 16.60
C TYR A 45 -7.61 15.31 15.89
N ILE A 46 -6.59 14.84 16.60
CA ILE A 46 -5.55 13.97 16.04
C ILE A 46 -6.17 12.67 15.51
N PHE A 47 -7.04 12.06 16.32
CA PHE A 47 -7.75 10.84 15.94
C PHE A 47 -8.59 11.02 14.67
N LEU A 48 -9.34 12.12 14.56
CA LEU A 48 -10.16 12.40 13.38
C LEU A 48 -9.31 12.60 12.11
N ILE A 49 -8.22 13.36 12.21
CA ILE A 49 -7.29 13.56 11.09
C ILE A 49 -6.67 12.23 10.66
N ALA A 50 -6.21 11.42 11.62
CA ALA A 50 -5.64 10.09 11.37
C ALA A 50 -6.64 9.16 10.68
N ALA A 51 -7.89 9.13 11.15
CA ALA A 51 -8.94 8.29 10.58
C ALA A 51 -9.31 8.70 9.16
N VAL A 52 -9.40 10.01 8.88
CA VAL A 52 -9.62 10.52 7.52
C VAL A 52 -8.45 10.15 6.63
N TYR A 53 -7.22 10.36 7.09
CA TYR A 53 -6.02 10.04 6.33
C TYR A 53 -5.93 8.56 5.99
N TRP A 54 -6.16 7.70 6.98
CA TRP A 54 -6.19 6.25 6.80
C TRP A 54 -7.21 5.84 5.73
N LYS A 55 -8.40 6.46 5.70
CA LYS A 55 -9.39 6.18 4.65
C LYS A 55 -9.01 6.71 3.29
N VAL A 56 -8.38 7.88 3.19
CA VAL A 56 -7.88 8.40 1.91
C VAL A 56 -6.80 7.47 1.36
N GLU A 57 -5.85 7.03 2.19
CA GLU A 57 -4.78 6.13 1.78
C GLU A 57 -5.28 4.75 1.35
N SER A 58 -6.21 4.16 2.13
CA SER A 58 -6.85 2.89 1.79
C SER A 58 -7.63 2.92 0.47
N LEU A 59 -8.12 4.10 0.05
CA LEU A 59 -8.84 4.26 -1.23
C LEU A 59 -7.92 4.57 -2.40
N CYS A 60 -6.80 5.28 -2.16
CA CYS A 60 -5.89 5.70 -3.22
C CYS A 60 -4.86 4.64 -3.58
N GLN A 61 -4.39 3.83 -2.62
CA GLN A 61 -3.34 2.81 -2.84
C GLN A 61 -2.17 3.33 -3.71
N PRO A 62 -1.44 4.36 -3.23
CA PRO A 62 -0.56 5.15 -4.08
C PRO A 62 0.79 4.48 -4.39
N TYR A 63 1.11 3.35 -3.77
CA TYR A 63 2.42 2.72 -3.89
C TYR A 63 2.51 1.82 -5.13
N ILE A 64 3.71 1.67 -5.69
CA ILE A 64 3.93 0.78 -6.85
C ILE A 64 3.80 -0.69 -6.45
N TYR A 65 4.19 -1.02 -5.22
CA TYR A 65 4.19 -2.38 -4.71
C TYR A 65 3.01 -2.57 -3.74
N ASP A 66 2.13 -3.52 -4.04
CA ASP A 66 0.97 -3.85 -3.19
C ASP A 66 1.35 -4.12 -1.72
N HIS A 67 2.55 -4.66 -1.49
CA HIS A 67 3.09 -4.93 -0.16
C HIS A 67 3.31 -3.65 0.65
N ASP A 68 3.69 -2.55 0.00
CA ASP A 68 3.87 -1.25 0.64
C ASP A 68 2.51 -0.64 1.00
N ASP A 69 1.49 -0.77 0.14
CA ASP A 69 0.12 -0.37 0.46
C ASP A 69 -0.44 -1.14 1.67
N MET A 70 -0.26 -2.46 1.70
CA MET A 70 -0.71 -3.28 2.84
C MET A 70 0.01 -2.89 4.13
N LEU A 71 1.31 -2.62 4.06
CA LEU A 71 2.09 -2.19 5.21
C LEU A 71 1.66 -0.81 5.71
N ALA A 72 1.43 0.12 4.80
CA ALA A 72 0.92 1.45 5.10
C ALA A 72 -0.48 1.39 5.73
N ASP A 73 -1.40 0.61 5.16
CA ASP A 73 -2.74 0.40 5.71
C ASP A 73 -2.69 -0.19 7.12
N PHE A 74 -1.87 -1.22 7.33
CA PHE A 74 -1.66 -1.83 8.65
C PHE A 74 -1.08 -0.86 9.67
N SER A 75 -0.07 -0.06 9.27
CA SER A 75 0.54 0.95 10.14
C SER A 75 -0.44 2.04 10.56
N ASN A 76 -1.27 2.51 9.62
CA ASN A 76 -2.30 3.49 9.91
C ASN A 76 -3.42 2.94 10.78
N PHE A 77 -3.85 1.70 10.53
CA PHE A 77 -4.79 0.99 11.40
C PHE A 77 -4.27 0.94 12.85
N VAL A 78 -3.00 0.60 13.03
CA VAL A 78 -2.37 0.58 14.35
C VAL A 78 -2.33 1.99 14.96
N THR A 79 -1.97 3.01 14.19
CA THR A 79 -1.95 4.41 14.66
C THR A 79 -3.33 4.90 15.12
N VAL A 80 -4.37 4.64 14.33
CA VAL A 80 -5.77 4.97 14.68
C VAL A 80 -6.20 4.19 15.92
N GLY A 81 -5.84 2.90 16.02
CA GLY A 81 -6.12 2.08 17.20
C GLY A 81 -5.45 2.60 18.48
N ILE A 82 -4.20 3.03 18.39
CA ILE A 82 -3.44 3.66 19.49
C ILE A 82 -4.11 4.95 19.95
N LEU A 83 -4.49 5.81 19.01
CA LEU A 83 -5.17 7.08 19.32
C LEU A 83 -6.54 6.83 19.95
N PHE A 84 -7.29 5.85 19.46
CA PHE A 84 -8.56 5.43 20.03
C PHE A 84 -8.40 4.91 21.47
N LEU A 85 -7.42 4.03 21.72
CA LEU A 85 -7.12 3.55 23.08
C LEU A 85 -6.67 4.70 24.00
N SER A 86 -5.89 5.65 23.48
CA SER A 86 -5.47 6.83 24.23
C SER A 86 -6.67 7.70 24.63
N LEU A 87 -7.65 7.87 23.73
CA LEU A 87 -8.92 8.53 24.04
C LEU A 87 -9.69 7.77 25.12
N LEU A 88 -9.82 6.45 25.00
CA LEU A 88 -10.52 5.65 26.01
C LEU A 88 -9.88 5.77 27.39
N GLN A 89 -8.55 5.81 27.47
CA GLN A 89 -7.83 6.00 28.74
C GLN A 89 -8.12 7.37 29.40
N GLN A 90 -8.39 8.41 28.61
CA GLN A 90 -8.74 9.72 29.16
C GLN A 90 -10.14 9.73 29.78
N PHE A 91 -11.07 8.96 29.23
CA PHE A 91 -12.45 8.88 29.74
C PHE A 91 -12.64 7.79 30.78
N MET A 92 -11.81 6.75 30.78
CA MET A 92 -11.96 5.57 31.63
C MET A 92 -10.62 5.21 32.29
N THR A 93 -10.65 4.93 33.59
CA THR A 93 -9.50 4.40 34.31
C THR A 93 -9.24 2.97 33.87
N LEU A 94 -8.37 2.79 32.87
CA LEU A 94 -7.99 1.46 32.40
C LEU A 94 -7.09 0.75 33.42
N PRO A 95 -7.21 -0.57 33.55
CA PRO A 95 -6.34 -1.37 34.40
C PRO A 95 -4.90 -1.39 33.87
N SER A 96 -3.93 -1.65 34.76
CA SER A 96 -2.50 -1.61 34.43
C SER A 96 -2.08 -2.52 33.27
N TYR A 97 -2.79 -3.63 33.04
CA TYR A 97 -2.51 -4.51 31.91
C TYR A 97 -2.79 -3.89 30.54
N ALA A 98 -3.67 -2.88 30.47
CA ALA A 98 -3.97 -2.18 29.23
C ALA A 98 -2.73 -1.44 28.68
N VAL A 99 -1.84 -0.97 29.56
CA VAL A 99 -0.57 -0.34 29.17
C VAL A 99 0.35 -1.34 28.48
N TYR A 100 0.43 -2.58 28.96
CA TYR A 100 1.23 -3.61 28.29
C TYR A 100 0.65 -3.98 26.92
N MET A 101 -0.68 -4.12 26.83
CA MET A 101 -1.36 -4.36 25.55
C MET A 101 -1.10 -3.22 24.55
N PHE A 102 -1.08 -1.97 25.02
CA PHE A 102 -0.75 -0.80 24.21
C PHE A 102 0.67 -0.85 23.65
N VAL A 103 1.67 -1.18 24.48
CA VAL A 103 3.06 -1.31 24.04
C VAL A 103 3.20 -2.44 23.01
N ILE A 104 2.60 -3.60 23.27
CA ILE A 104 2.64 -4.74 22.34
C ILE A 104 1.99 -4.37 21.00
N PHE A 105 0.83 -3.71 21.04
CA PHE A 105 0.12 -3.28 19.84
C PHE A 105 0.93 -2.26 19.04
N THR A 106 1.58 -1.30 19.71
CA THR A 106 2.45 -0.29 19.10
C THR A 106 3.68 -0.89 18.46
N LEU A 107 4.25 -1.95 19.04
CA LEU A 107 5.42 -2.63 18.49
C LEU A 107 5.07 -3.62 17.36
N SER A 108 3.80 -3.98 17.18
CA SER A 108 3.36 -5.00 16.20
C SER A 108 3.65 -4.68 14.72
N PRO A 109 3.68 -3.42 14.23
CA PRO A 109 4.06 -3.11 12.85
C PRO A 109 5.50 -3.47 12.52
N VAL A 110 6.41 -3.43 13.50
CA VAL A 110 7.84 -3.70 13.27
C VAL A 110 8.11 -5.14 12.82
N PRO A 111 7.70 -6.19 13.58
CA PRO A 111 7.88 -7.57 13.12
C PRO A 111 7.06 -7.87 11.87
N TYR A 112 5.92 -7.20 11.66
CA TYR A 112 5.13 -7.32 10.43
C TYR A 112 5.90 -6.78 9.21
N ALA A 113 6.52 -5.61 9.32
CA ALA A 113 7.38 -5.05 8.27
C ALA A 113 8.58 -5.96 7.97
N PHE A 114 9.23 -6.53 9.00
CA PHE A 114 10.31 -7.50 8.80
C PHE A 114 9.82 -8.78 8.12
N TYR A 115 8.62 -9.27 8.46
CA TYR A 115 8.03 -10.43 7.82
C TYR A 115 7.75 -10.15 6.34
N MET A 116 7.19 -8.99 5.99
CA MET A 116 6.92 -8.57 4.61
C MET A 116 8.22 -8.47 3.81
N LEU A 117 9.24 -7.79 4.34
CA LEU A 117 10.56 -7.68 3.72
C LEU A 117 11.20 -9.07 3.49
N PHE A 118 11.09 -9.96 4.47
CA PHE A 118 11.65 -11.30 4.32
C PHE A 118 10.88 -12.12 3.28
N SER A 119 9.56 -11.99 3.24
CA SER A 119 8.71 -12.63 2.23
C SER A 119 9.10 -12.18 0.82
N ASP A 120 9.33 -10.88 0.65
CA ASP A 120 9.72 -10.25 -0.62
C ASP A 120 11.09 -10.78 -1.12
N ILE A 121 12.10 -10.78 -0.24
CA ILE A 121 13.43 -11.36 -0.55
C ILE A 121 13.33 -12.84 -0.95
N GLN A 122 12.42 -13.60 -0.34
CA GLN A 122 12.23 -15.01 -0.69
C GLN A 122 11.49 -15.19 -2.02
N HIS A 123 10.60 -14.26 -2.37
CA HIS A 123 9.91 -14.25 -3.65
C HIS A 123 10.91 -13.99 -4.79
N ASP A 124 11.73 -12.96 -4.66
CA ASP A 124 12.77 -12.60 -5.65
C ASP A 124 13.77 -13.73 -5.89
N LYS A 125 14.18 -14.43 -4.83
CA LYS A 125 15.08 -15.59 -4.95
C LYS A 125 14.48 -16.70 -5.79
N LYS A 126 13.19 -17.01 -5.61
CA LYS A 126 12.51 -18.06 -6.39
C LYS A 126 12.39 -17.66 -7.85
N VAL A 127 12.00 -16.42 -8.13
CA VAL A 127 11.93 -15.90 -9.51
C VAL A 127 13.30 -15.98 -10.18
N PHE A 128 14.36 -15.58 -9.46
CA PHE A 128 15.72 -15.65 -9.98
C PHE A 128 16.18 -17.10 -10.25
N GLU A 129 15.90 -18.03 -9.34
CA GLU A 129 16.22 -19.45 -9.52
C GLU A 129 15.48 -20.05 -10.72
N GLU A 130 14.21 -19.73 -10.92
CA GLU A 130 13.43 -20.18 -12.07
C GLU A 130 13.99 -19.65 -13.40
N VAL A 131 14.34 -18.35 -13.46
CA VAL A 131 14.96 -17.74 -14.65
C VAL A 131 16.32 -18.38 -14.93
N TYR A 132 17.14 -18.59 -13.89
CA TYR A 132 18.44 -19.23 -14.03
C TYR A 132 18.32 -20.66 -14.55
N HIS A 133 17.37 -21.45 -14.03
CA HIS A 133 17.12 -22.80 -14.50
C HIS A 133 16.65 -22.83 -15.97
N ARG A 134 15.77 -21.92 -16.38
CA ARG A 134 15.33 -21.82 -17.79
C ARG A 134 16.47 -21.45 -18.74
N MET A 135 17.35 -20.51 -18.34
CA MET A 135 18.52 -20.16 -19.15
C MET A 135 19.48 -21.33 -19.29
N LYS A 136 19.68 -22.09 -18.21
CA LYS A 136 20.53 -23.28 -18.23
C LYS A 136 19.99 -24.37 -19.17
N THR A 137 18.69 -24.64 -19.12
CA THR A 137 18.07 -25.67 -20.00
C THR A 137 18.16 -25.29 -21.47
N LEU A 138 17.98 -24.00 -21.82
CA LEU A 138 18.12 -23.54 -23.21
C LEU A 138 19.56 -23.68 -23.73
N ASN A 139 20.55 -23.39 -22.88
CA ASN A 139 21.96 -23.53 -23.25
C ASN A 139 22.38 -25.00 -23.43
N ASP A 140 21.79 -25.91 -22.63
CA ASP A 140 22.04 -27.35 -22.75
C ASP A 140 21.36 -27.96 -24.00
N GLU A 141 20.22 -27.41 -24.44
CA GLU A 141 19.53 -27.82 -25.68
C GLU A 141 20.27 -27.36 -26.95
N ASP A 142 20.79 -26.14 -26.99
CA ASP A 142 21.49 -25.58 -28.16
C ASP A 142 22.92 -26.13 -28.32
N GLY A 143 23.57 -26.48 -27.18
CA GLY A 143 24.86 -27.17 -27.17
C GLY A 143 24.86 -28.58 -27.78
N GLY A 144 23.68 -29.14 -28.06
CA GLY A 144 23.51 -30.43 -28.73
C GLY A 144 23.58 -30.37 -30.26
N GLU A 145 23.37 -29.21 -30.89
CA GLU A 145 23.36 -29.06 -32.36
C GLU A 145 24.54 -28.26 -32.94
N MET A 146 25.37 -27.60 -32.10
CA MET A 146 26.51 -26.78 -32.57
C MET A 146 27.80 -27.56 -32.84
N GLY A 147 27.69 -28.53 -33.74
CA GLY A 147 28.78 -28.97 -34.61
C GLY A 147 28.87 -28.15 -35.92
N ARG A 148 28.37 -26.90 -35.97
CA ARG A 148 28.44 -26.02 -37.17
C ARG A 148 28.73 -24.56 -36.80
N ASN A 149 29.96 -24.17 -37.13
CA ASN A 149 30.64 -22.86 -37.10
C ASN A 149 29.82 -21.59 -37.47
N ASN A 150 28.81 -21.19 -36.70
CA ASN A 150 28.19 -19.87 -36.85
C ASN A 150 28.41 -19.06 -35.56
N GLU A 151 28.94 -17.84 -35.71
CA GLU A 151 29.16 -16.89 -34.61
C GLU A 151 27.86 -16.63 -33.82
N PRO A 152 27.92 -16.49 -32.48
CA PRO A 152 26.75 -16.24 -31.67
C PRO A 152 26.17 -14.86 -32.00
N ASP A 153 24.94 -14.86 -32.51
CA ASP A 153 24.21 -13.66 -32.91
C ASP A 153 23.75 -12.90 -31.66
N SER A 154 24.16 -11.63 -31.53
CA SER A 154 23.90 -10.79 -30.35
C SER A 154 22.42 -10.46 -30.12
N SER A 155 21.53 -10.88 -31.02
CA SER A 155 20.10 -10.57 -31.02
C SER A 155 19.29 -11.30 -29.93
N VAL A 156 19.85 -12.34 -29.30
CA VAL A 156 19.14 -13.12 -28.26
C VAL A 156 19.02 -12.34 -26.94
N PHE A 157 20.03 -11.55 -26.59
CA PHE A 157 19.97 -10.66 -25.41
C PHE A 157 18.98 -9.51 -25.60
N ASP A 158 18.86 -9.00 -26.84
CA ASP A 158 17.87 -7.96 -27.17
C ASP A 158 16.44 -8.50 -27.13
N THR A 159 16.21 -9.76 -27.55
CA THR A 159 14.85 -10.35 -27.48
C THR A 159 14.42 -10.72 -26.07
N LEU A 160 15.36 -11.09 -25.17
CA LEU A 160 15.06 -11.32 -23.76
C LEU A 160 14.72 -10.03 -23.00
N SER A 161 15.40 -8.93 -23.31
CA SER A 161 15.08 -7.63 -22.72
C SER A 161 13.73 -7.08 -23.22
N ILE A 162 13.39 -7.30 -24.50
CA ILE A 162 12.09 -6.92 -25.06
C ILE A 162 10.94 -7.75 -24.46
N LYS A 163 11.10 -9.07 -24.31
CA LYS A 163 10.07 -9.91 -23.68
C LYS A 163 9.82 -9.56 -22.22
N LYS A 164 10.87 -9.26 -21.45
CA LYS A 164 10.72 -8.83 -20.07
C LYS A 164 9.95 -7.51 -19.97
N ALA A 165 10.20 -6.58 -20.89
CA ALA A 165 9.46 -5.33 -20.98
C ALA A 165 7.99 -5.54 -21.42
N GLU A 166 7.71 -6.53 -22.28
CA GLU A 166 6.33 -6.90 -22.65
C GLU A 166 5.59 -7.57 -21.50
N ASP A 167 6.22 -8.47 -20.74
CA ASP A 167 5.58 -9.14 -19.60
C ASP A 167 5.23 -8.14 -18.48
N GLU A 168 6.14 -7.22 -18.13
CA GLU A 168 5.85 -6.11 -17.19
C GLU A 168 4.72 -5.20 -17.69
N ARG A 169 4.60 -5.01 -19.01
CA ARG A 169 3.53 -4.21 -19.61
C ARG A 169 2.19 -4.97 -19.60
N THR A 170 2.22 -6.28 -19.77
CA THR A 170 1.01 -7.12 -19.80
C THR A 170 0.46 -7.31 -18.40
N GLU A 171 1.33 -7.43 -17.39
CA GLU A 171 0.96 -7.45 -15.98
C GLU A 171 0.30 -6.13 -15.56
N LYS A 172 0.87 -4.99 -15.98
CA LYS A 172 0.23 -3.66 -15.80
C LYS A 172 -1.13 -3.51 -16.49
N ILE A 173 -1.34 -4.13 -17.66
CA ILE A 173 -2.64 -4.07 -18.36
C ILE A 173 -3.67 -4.98 -17.66
N MET A 174 -3.25 -6.12 -17.11
CA MET A 174 -4.16 -7.01 -16.38
C MET A 174 -4.59 -6.45 -15.03
N THR A 175 -3.69 -5.76 -14.31
CA THR A 175 -4.06 -5.03 -13.08
C THR A 175 -5.01 -3.86 -13.38
N PHE A 176 -4.78 -3.11 -14.47
CA PHE A 176 -5.68 -2.03 -14.90
C PHE A 176 -7.07 -2.54 -15.33
N SER A 177 -7.15 -3.71 -15.97
CA SER A 177 -8.43 -4.32 -16.33
C SER A 177 -9.23 -4.83 -15.13
N TYR A 178 -8.57 -5.17 -14.02
CA TYR A 178 -9.26 -5.58 -12.78
C TYR A 178 -9.81 -4.37 -12.01
N SER A 179 -9.15 -3.21 -12.05
CA SER A 179 -9.62 -1.99 -11.37
C SER A 179 -10.85 -1.35 -12.07
N GLU A 180 -10.95 -1.41 -13.40
CA GLU A 180 -12.15 -0.93 -14.12
C GLU A 180 -13.40 -1.79 -13.84
N SER A 181 -13.23 -3.08 -13.53
CA SER A 181 -14.35 -3.99 -13.25
C SER A 181 -15.05 -3.72 -11.91
N PHE A 182 -14.46 -2.90 -11.02
CA PHE A 182 -15.04 -2.51 -9.73
C PHE A 182 -15.77 -1.16 -9.74
N VAL A 183 -15.72 -0.40 -10.85
CA VAL A 183 -16.32 0.96 -10.93
C VAL A 183 -17.69 0.98 -11.60
N HIS A 184 -18.15 -0.12 -12.22
CA HIS A 184 -19.51 -0.18 -12.77
C HIS A 184 -20.51 -0.84 -11.82
N LYS A 185 -20.90 -0.08 -10.79
CA LYS A 185 -22.17 -0.30 -10.09
C LYS A 185 -23.28 0.26 -11.02
N PRO A 186 -24.21 -0.56 -11.53
CA PRO A 186 -25.31 -0.04 -12.31
C PRO A 186 -26.15 0.87 -11.40
N GLU A 187 -26.14 2.16 -11.70
CA GLU A 187 -27.21 3.10 -11.30
C GLU A 187 -28.46 2.70 -12.07
N ASP A 188 -29.16 1.69 -11.58
CA ASP A 188 -30.56 1.50 -11.91
C ASP A 188 -31.37 2.50 -11.08
N SER A 189 -31.67 3.58 -11.79
CA SER A 189 -32.72 4.55 -11.57
C SER A 189 -34.10 3.93 -11.29
N ASP A 190 -34.86 4.68 -10.49
CA ASP A 190 -36.31 4.82 -10.50
C ASP A 190 -37.20 3.77 -9.81
N ALA A 191 -37.76 4.20 -8.67
CA ALA A 191 -39.17 4.60 -8.56
C ALA A 191 -39.79 4.11 -7.23
N GLY A 192 -40.16 5.04 -6.36
CA GLY A 192 -40.91 4.70 -5.15
C GLY A 192 -41.01 5.81 -4.11
N GLU A 193 -41.33 7.04 -4.54
CA GLU A 193 -41.77 8.10 -3.63
C GLU A 193 -43.17 7.77 -3.10
N GLU A 194 -43.26 7.20 -1.89
CA GLU A 194 -44.49 7.24 -1.10
C GLU A 194 -44.28 8.07 0.17
N ARG A 195 -44.65 9.35 0.05
CA ARG A 195 -44.95 10.22 1.18
C ARG A 195 -46.19 9.68 1.90
N HIS A 196 -46.00 9.20 3.12
CA HIS A 196 -47.06 9.20 4.11
C HIS A 196 -46.76 10.24 5.19
N THR A 197 -47.27 11.44 4.93
CA THR A 197 -47.69 12.37 5.98
C THR A 197 -48.95 11.82 6.66
N ASN A 198 -49.16 12.28 7.90
CA ASN A 198 -50.32 12.09 8.81
C ASN A 198 -50.03 11.00 9.86
N GLY A 199 -49.95 11.25 11.16
CA GLY A 199 -50.18 12.45 11.95
C GLY A 199 -50.58 12.06 13.38
N TRP A 200 -50.54 13.05 14.28
CA TRP A 200 -51.30 13.15 15.54
C TRP A 200 -50.94 12.27 16.74
N TRP A 201 -50.72 12.99 17.86
CA TRP A 201 -50.63 12.65 19.29
C TRP A 201 -49.26 12.24 19.83
#